data_AF-A0A9X2FCW3-F1
#
_entry.id   AF-A0A9X2FCW3-F1
#
_cell.length_a   1.000
_cell.length_b   1.000
_cell.length_c   1.000
_cell.angle_alpha   90.00
_cell.angle_beta   90.00
_cell.angle_gamma   90.00
#
_symmetry.space_group_name_H-M   'P 1'
#
loop_
_entity.id
_entity.type
_entity.pdbx_description
1 polymer ?
#
loop_
_entity_poly.entity_id
_entity_poly.type
_entity_poly.pdbx_seq_one_letter_code
_entity_poly.pdbx_strand_id
1 'polypeptide(L)' 'MFTPGPLQILIVLVIVLLLFGNRLPSLARSMGQSLVEFKKGVKEIDEKKSDETQEPSH' A
#
# COMPACT_ATOMS: atom_id res chain seq x y z
N MET A 1 6.36 29.69 -12.46
CA MET A 1 6.01 28.48 -11.68
C MET A 1 4.71 27.93 -12.25
N PHE A 2 4.72 26.73 -12.83
CA PHE A 2 3.56 26.11 -13.48
C PHE A 2 3.10 24.91 -12.65
N THR A 3 2.43 25.17 -11.54
CA THR A 3 1.67 24.13 -10.83
C THR A 3 0.32 24.00 -11.52
N PRO A 4 0.01 22.85 -12.17
CA PRO A 4 -1.29 22.66 -12.78
C PRO A 4 -2.38 22.79 -11.71
N GLY A 5 -3.44 23.53 -12.03
CA GLY A 5 -4.53 23.76 -11.10
C GLY A 5 -5.30 22.47 -10.77
N PRO A 6 -6.07 22.44 -9.68
CA PRO A 6 -6.89 21.29 -9.30
C PRO A 6 -7.79 20.77 -10.44
N LEU A 7 -8.33 21.68 -11.27
CA LEU A 7 -9.14 21.32 -12.44
C LEU A 7 -8.35 20.60 -13.53
N GLN A 8 -7.11 21.01 -13.82
CA GLN A 8 -6.27 20.33 -14.81
C GLN A 8 -5.88 18.94 -14.33
N ILE A 9 -5.55 18.79 -13.05
CA ILE A 9 -5.24 17.48 -12.45
C ILE A 9 -6.46 16.56 -12.57
N LEU A 10 -7.67 17.07 -12.31
CA LEU A 10 -8.91 16.30 -12.45
C LEU A 10 -9.14 15.83 -13.90
N ILE A 11 -8.93 16.70 -14.89
CA ILE A 11 -9.08 16.34 -16.31
C ILE A 11 -8.09 15.24 -16.70
N VAL A 12 -6.82 15.39 -16.31
CA VAL A 12 -5.79 14.37 -16.58
C VAL A 12 -6.15 13.03 -15.91
N LEU A 13 -6.64 13.08 -14.67
CA LEU A 13 -7.09 11.89 -13.95
C LEU A 13 -8.22 11.18 -14.69
N VAL A 14 -9.21 11.92 -15.20
CA VAL A 14 -10.31 11.34 -15.99
C VAL A 14 -9.79 10.69 -17.27
N ILE A 15 -8.86 11.32 -17.99
CA ILE A 15 -8.25 10.74 -19.20
C ILE A 15 -7.53 9.43 -18.86
N VAL A 16 -6.71 9.42 -17.80
CA VAL A 16 -6.02 8.22 -17.34
C VAL A 16 -7.01 7.12 -16.96
N LEU A 17 -8.10 7.46 -16.26
CA LEU A 17 -9.15 6.50 -15.92
C LEU A 17 -9.88 5.97 -17.16
N LEU A 18 -10.05 6.74 -18.23
CA LEU A 18 -10.64 6.24 -19.47
C LEU A 18 -9.69 5.28 -20.22
N LEU A 19 -8.38 5.58 -20.24
CA LEU A 19 -7.38 4.74 -20.90
C LEU A 19 -7.15 3.41 -20.16
N PHE A 20 -7.04 3.47 -18.83
CA PHE A 20 -6.75 2.30 -18.01
C PHE A 20 -8.02 1.60 -17.50
N GLY A 21 -9.15 2.29 -17.43
CA GLY A 21 -10.43 1.78 -16.97
C GLY A 21 -10.33 1.09 -15.61
N ASN A 22 -10.85 -0.14 -15.55
CA ASN A 22 -10.84 -0.98 -14.36
C ASN A 22 -9.46 -1.55 -13.99
N ARG A 23 -8.42 -1.37 -14.81
CA ARG A 23 -7.07 -1.89 -14.50
C ARG A 23 -6.43 -1.14 -13.35
N LEU A 24 -6.59 0.19 -13.29
CA LEU A 24 -6.02 1.02 -12.21
C LEU A 24 -6.48 0.58 -10.80
N PRO A 25 -7.80 0.44 -10.52
CA PRO A 25 -8.26 -0.02 -9.22
C PRO A 25 -7.94 -1.49 -8.95
N SER A 26 -7.89 -2.34 -9.98
CA SER A 26 -7.49 -3.75 -9.82
C SER A 26 -6.03 -3.87 -9.39
N LEU A 27 -5.13 -3.13 -10.02
CA LEU A 27 -3.70 -3.10 -9.67
C LEU A 27 -3.50 -2.51 -8.27
N ALA A 28 -4.21 -1.43 -7.94
CA ALA A 28 -4.15 -0.84 -6.61
C ALA A 28 -4.62 -1.82 -5.52
N ARG A 29 -5.70 -2.59 -5.78
CA ARG A 29 -6.16 -3.65 -4.85
C ARG A 29 -5.14 -4.76 -4.70
N SER A 30 -4.59 -5.28 -5.80
CA SER A 30 -3.59 -6.35 -5.76
C SER A 30 -2.30 -5.90 -5.05
N MET A 31 -1.76 -4.72 -5.39
CA MET A 31 -0.61 -4.17 -4.69
C MET A 31 -0.92 -3.87 -3.22
N GLY A 32 -2.11 -3.33 -2.92
CA GLY A 32 -2.55 -3.04 -1.56
C GLY A 32 -2.62 -4.30 -0.68
N GLN A 33 -3.15 -5.40 -1.22
CA GLN A 33 -3.16 -6.69 -0.53
C GLN A 33 -1.73 -7.16 -0.21
N SER A 34 -0.82 -7.12 -1.18
CA SER A 34 0.59 -7.49 -0.96
C SER A 34 1.28 -6.62 0.09
N LEU A 35 1.05 -5.30 0.08
CA LEU A 35 1.59 -4.39 1.09
C LEU A 35 1.02 -4.68 2.50
N VAL A 36 -0.27 -5.04 2.59
CA VAL A 36 -0.92 -5.39 3.86
C VAL A 36 -0.33 -6.68 4.43
N GLU A 37 -0.18 -7.73 3.61
CA GLU A 37 0.43 -9.00 4.03
C GLU A 37 1.90 -8.82 4.41
N PHE A 38 2.65 -8.03 3.65
CA PHE A 38 4.03 -7.68 3.98
C PHE A 38 4.13 -6.99 5.35
N LYS A 39 3.29 -5.99 5.60
CA LYS A 39 3.27 -5.27 6.88
C LYS A 39 2.88 -6.17 8.06
N LYS A 40 1.97 -7.13 7.85
CA LYS A 40 1.61 -8.14 8.87
C LYS A 40 2.79 -9.07 9.17
N GLY A 41 3.43 -9.62 8.15
CA GLY A 41 4.59 -10.51 8.32
C GLY A 41 5.74 -9.82 9.05
N VAL A 42 6.03 -8.55 8.71
CA VAL A 42 7.06 -7.76 9.42
C VAL A 42 6.69 -7.57 10.90
N LYS A 43 5.42 -7.30 11.21
CA LYS A 43 4.96 -7.13 12.60
C LYS A 43 5.04 -8.44 13.40
N GLU A 44 4.66 -9.57 12.79
CA GLU A 44 4.76 -10.89 13.45
C GLU A 44 6.21 -11.28 13.77
N ILE A 45 7.17 -10.92 12.90
CA ILE A 45 8.60 -11.15 13.15
C ILE A 45 9.10 -10.29 14.32
N ASP A 46 8.67 -9.03 14.40
CA ASP A 46 9.02 -8.11 15.48
C ASP A 46 8.44 -8.56 16.84
N GLU A 47 7.18 -9.04 16.84
CA GLU A 47 6.52 -9.60 18.02
C GLU A 47 7.20 -10.91 18.47
N LYS A 48 7.51 -11.84 17.55
CA LYS A 48 8.25 -13.07 17.91
C LYS A 48 9.63 -12.81 18.51
N LYS A 49 10.36 -11.83 17.97
CA LYS A 49 11.68 -11.45 18.48
C LYS A 49 11.61 -10.88 19.91
N SER A 50 10.47 -10.34 20.31
CA SER A 50 10.22 -9.81 21.65
C SER A 50 9.85 -10.92 22.65
N ASP A 51 9.18 -11.98 22.20
CA ASP A 51 8.81 -13.14 23.03
C ASP A 51 9.97 -14.14 23.25
N GLU A 52 10.90 -14.29 22.31
CA GLU A 52 12.09 -15.18 22.44
C GLU A 52 13.13 -14.72 23.50
N THR A 53 12.90 -13.60 24.20
CA THR A 53 13.73 -13.18 25.36
C THR A 53 13.17 -13.67 26.71
N GLN A 54 11.98 -14.28 26.75
CA GLN A 54 11.46 -14.95 27.95
C GLN A 54 11.81 -16.44 27.92
N GLU A 55 13.09 -16.74 28.07
CA GLU A 55 13.53 -18.08 28.45
C GLU A 55 12.95 -18.41 29.85
N PRO A 56 12.33 -19.59 30.05
CA PRO A 56 11.77 -19.98 31.33
C PRO A 56 12.93 -20.30 32.28
N SER A 57 13.44 -19.28 32.94
CA SER A 57 14.27 -19.46 34.13
C SER A 57 13.41 -20.07 35.23
N HIS A 58 13.67 -21.35 35.51
CA HIS A 58 13.56 -22.05 36.80
C HIS A 58 12.50 -21.56 37.81
#